data_AF-A0A947RIM2-F1
#
_entry.id   AF-A0A947RIM2-F1
#
_cell.length_a   1.000
_cell.length_b   1.000
_cell.length_c   1.000
_cell.angle_alpha   90.00
_cell.angle_beta   90.00
_cell.angle_gamma   90.00
#
_symmetry.space_group_name_H-M   'P 1'
#
loop_
_entity.id
_entity.type
_entity.pdbx_description
1 polymer ?
#
loop_
_entity_poly.entity_id
_entity_poly.type
_entity_poly.pdbx_seq_one_letter_code
_entity_poly.pdbx_strand_id
1 'polypeptide(L)'
;MKLIISKLSFCLTIFIAVIFPFYKVFSAGIVPDCGNVYVCNFCDLVILVNNIINFIIYISVPVSAIMFTYAGFLYLSGNPGKIKQAHGIFKNVGLGLILILGAWLIVNLITSSLLKADFKDILSKNYNCPKVLLHKTNEASSNQNQITTQTTSTSKTTSLEAENRLKTNSIGIYSSGNCSDPAFSDCTSLEGIQTKTLDGIINLTNGCRSDGNICKVIITGGTETGHSQAHSDGKKVDLSKNDPVFNSFMESLISNYLGENITEGTKYSNVKYQNATYTIIEEGNHWDVQVLSI
;
A
#
# COMPACT_ATOMS: atom_id res chain seq x y z
N MET A 1 -52.64 -27.93 -5.72
CA MET A 1 -51.62 -27.98 -4.65
C MET A 1 -50.19 -27.83 -5.16
N LYS A 2 -49.73 -28.65 -6.12
CA LYS A 2 -48.36 -28.56 -6.70
C LYS A 2 -47.98 -27.19 -7.30
N LEU A 3 -48.92 -26.51 -7.98
CA LEU A 3 -48.71 -25.17 -8.54
C LEU A 3 -48.50 -24.06 -7.48
N ILE A 4 -49.16 -24.18 -6.33
CA ILE A 4 -49.06 -23.20 -5.23
C ILE A 4 -47.73 -23.42 -4.48
N ILE A 5 -47.36 -24.68 -4.24
CA ILE A 5 -46.09 -25.04 -3.60
C ILE A 5 -44.89 -24.63 -4.48
N SER A 6 -44.98 -24.77 -5.81
CA SER A 6 -43.95 -24.34 -6.76
C SER A 6 -43.77 -22.81 -6.78
N LYS A 7 -44.86 -22.03 -6.81
CA LYS A 7 -44.79 -20.56 -6.75
C LYS A 7 -44.29 -20.02 -5.41
N LEU A 8 -44.65 -20.69 -4.31
CA LEU A 8 -44.18 -20.33 -2.97
C LEU A 8 -42.69 -20.62 -2.80
N SER A 9 -42.22 -21.77 -3.31
CA SER A 9 -40.79 -22.11 -3.31
C SER A 9 -39.95 -21.10 -4.12
N PHE A 10 -40.44 -20.67 -5.28
CA PHE A 10 -39.75 -19.68 -6.12
C PHE A 10 -39.68 -18.28 -5.48
N CYS A 11 -40.75 -17.84 -4.79
CA CYS A 11 -40.71 -16.59 -4.03
C CYS A 11 -39.75 -16.68 -2.83
N LEU A 12 -39.73 -17.83 -2.14
CA LEU A 12 -38.87 -18.04 -0.98
C LEU A 12 -37.38 -18.09 -1.38
N THR A 13 -37.04 -18.70 -2.51
CA THR A 13 -35.66 -18.72 -3.01
C THR A 13 -35.18 -17.36 -3.48
N ILE A 14 -36.02 -16.55 -4.13
CA ILE A 14 -35.68 -15.15 -4.48
C ILE A 14 -35.50 -14.32 -3.21
N PHE A 15 -36.38 -14.48 -2.22
CA PHE A 15 -36.27 -13.76 -0.95
C PHE A 15 -34.99 -14.11 -0.20
N ILE A 16 -34.64 -15.41 -0.14
CA ILE A 16 -33.38 -15.88 0.44
C ILE A 16 -32.19 -15.35 -0.37
N ALA A 17 -32.21 -15.42 -1.71
CA ALA A 17 -31.12 -14.93 -2.55
C ALA A 17 -30.87 -13.42 -2.45
N VAL A 18 -31.91 -12.62 -2.16
CA VAL A 18 -31.78 -11.17 -1.94
C VAL A 18 -31.33 -10.85 -0.51
N ILE A 19 -31.72 -11.66 0.49
CA ILE A 19 -31.33 -11.48 1.90
C ILE A 19 -29.96 -12.10 2.23
N PHE A 20 -29.51 -13.09 1.47
CA PHE A 20 -28.22 -13.77 1.67
C PHE A 20 -26.99 -12.84 1.44
N PRO A 21 -26.93 -11.93 0.46
CA PRO A 21 -25.84 -10.97 0.43
C PRO A 21 -25.95 -9.96 1.60
N PHE A 22 -27.11 -9.83 2.24
CA PHE A 22 -27.43 -8.78 3.20
C PHE A 22 -26.69 -8.98 4.52
N TYR A 23 -26.65 -10.21 5.01
CA TYR A 23 -25.94 -10.51 6.27
C TYR A 23 -24.42 -10.28 6.17
N LYS A 24 -23.80 -10.36 4.98
CA LYS A 24 -22.35 -10.15 4.83
C LYS A 24 -21.94 -8.70 5.06
N VAL A 25 -22.81 -7.75 4.72
CA VAL A 25 -22.54 -6.32 4.86
C VAL A 25 -22.62 -5.89 6.33
N PHE A 26 -23.52 -6.47 7.12
CA PHE A 26 -23.62 -6.18 8.55
C PHE A 26 -22.51 -6.79 9.40
N SER A 27 -21.78 -7.78 8.87
CA SER A 27 -20.61 -8.35 9.55
C SER A 27 -19.32 -7.56 9.32
N ALA A 28 -19.28 -6.71 8.30
CA ALA A 28 -18.14 -5.83 8.03
C ALA A 28 -18.35 -4.52 8.80
N GLY A 29 -17.53 -4.24 9.81
CA GLY A 29 -17.56 -2.97 10.53
C GLY A 29 -17.43 -1.78 9.57
N ILE A 30 -18.30 -0.77 9.72
CA ILE A 30 -18.21 0.46 8.92
C ILE A 30 -16.91 1.20 9.25
N VAL A 31 -16.61 1.29 10.55
CA VAL A 31 -15.38 1.90 11.07
C VAL A 31 -14.24 0.89 10.99
N PRO A 32 -13.13 1.20 10.30
CA PRO A 32 -11.93 0.38 10.31
C PRO A 32 -11.36 0.27 11.74
N ASP A 33 -10.74 -0.86 12.08
CA ASP A 33 -10.11 -1.07 13.38
C ASP A 33 -8.86 -0.20 13.57
N CYS A 34 -9.04 1.06 13.95
CA CYS A 34 -7.99 1.98 14.37
C CYS A 34 -8.42 2.68 15.68
N GLY A 35 -7.49 2.89 16.62
CA GLY A 35 -7.78 3.55 17.91
C GLY A 35 -7.58 2.71 19.18
N ASN A 36 -7.46 1.38 19.09
CA ASN A 36 -7.10 0.53 20.24
C ASN A 36 -5.65 0.02 20.19
N VAL A 37 -5.20 -0.39 18.99
CA VAL A 37 -3.87 -0.98 18.76
C VAL A 37 -3.11 -0.31 17.61
N TYR A 38 -3.76 0.49 16.76
CA TYR A 38 -3.14 1.16 15.61
C TYR A 38 -3.48 2.66 15.57
N VAL A 39 -2.54 3.50 15.12
CA VAL A 39 -2.80 4.93 14.87
C VAL A 39 -3.63 5.10 13.59
N CYS A 40 -4.71 5.88 13.67
CA CYS A 40 -5.53 6.17 12.49
C CYS A 40 -4.80 7.15 11.57
N ASN A 41 -4.66 6.81 10.29
CA ASN A 41 -4.08 7.68 9.28
C ASN A 41 -5.13 8.06 8.21
N PHE A 42 -4.78 8.97 7.29
CA PHE A 42 -5.63 9.34 6.16
C PHE A 42 -6.01 8.13 5.29
N CYS A 43 -5.18 7.09 5.23
CA CYS A 43 -5.51 5.82 4.57
C CYS A 43 -6.79 5.21 5.16
N ASP A 44 -6.88 5.09 6.49
CA ASP A 44 -8.04 4.53 7.18
C ASP A 44 -9.30 5.39 7.02
N LEU A 45 -9.13 6.72 6.87
CA LEU A 45 -10.24 7.61 6.53
C LEU A 45 -10.82 7.29 5.15
N VAL A 46 -9.97 6.99 4.17
CA VAL A 46 -10.42 6.59 2.82
C VAL A 46 -11.13 5.23 2.86
N ILE A 47 -10.65 4.28 3.67
CA ILE A 47 -11.33 3.00 3.91
C ILE A 47 -12.71 3.23 4.50
N LEU A 48 -12.81 4.06 5.55
CA LEU A 48 -14.06 4.42 6.19
C LEU A 48 -15.06 5.00 5.18
N VAL A 49 -14.63 5.96 4.37
CA VAL A 49 -15.48 6.58 3.33
C VAL A 49 -15.95 5.52 2.33
N ASN A 50 -15.06 4.64 1.86
CA ASN A 50 -15.44 3.55 0.96
C ASN A 50 -16.42 2.56 1.62
N ASN A 51 -16.24 2.21 2.89
CA ASN A 51 -17.16 1.35 3.64
C ASN A 51 -18.53 2.00 3.78
N ILE A 52 -18.59 3.30 4.07
CA ILE A 52 -19.84 4.09 4.12
C ILE A 52 -20.54 4.08 2.75
N ILE A 53 -19.81 4.35 1.67
CA ILE A 53 -20.36 4.35 0.31
C ILE A 53 -20.94 2.97 -0.03
N ASN A 54 -20.18 1.90 0.22
CA ASN A 54 -20.64 0.54 -0.02
C ASN A 54 -21.89 0.22 0.83
N PHE A 55 -21.91 0.62 2.10
CA PHE A 55 -23.05 0.42 3.00
C PHE A 55 -24.32 1.14 2.49
N ILE A 56 -24.20 2.41 2.08
CA ILE A 56 -25.33 3.20 1.57
C ILE A 56 -25.85 2.63 0.24
N ILE A 57 -24.97 2.29 -0.71
CA ILE A 57 -25.38 1.67 -1.98
C ILE A 57 -26.11 0.36 -1.71
N TYR A 58 -25.59 -0.43 -0.78
CA TYR A 58 -26.15 -1.72 -0.43
C TYR A 58 -27.57 -1.64 0.16
N ILE A 59 -27.85 -0.64 0.99
CA ILE A 59 -29.21 -0.35 1.50
C ILE A 59 -30.10 0.29 0.43
N SER A 60 -29.53 1.07 -0.49
CA SER A 60 -30.29 1.77 -1.52
C SER A 60 -30.99 0.83 -2.50
N VAL A 61 -30.37 -0.32 -2.82
CA VAL A 61 -30.92 -1.31 -3.75
C VAL A 61 -32.27 -1.92 -3.30
N PRO A 62 -32.41 -2.50 -2.09
CA PRO A 62 -33.69 -3.05 -1.64
C PRO A 62 -34.75 -1.97 -1.39
N VAL A 63 -34.35 -0.80 -0.88
CA VAL A 63 -35.28 0.33 -0.71
C VAL A 63 -35.86 0.73 -2.06
N SER A 64 -35.03 0.77 -3.11
CA SER A 64 -35.50 1.04 -4.48
C SER A 64 -36.45 -0.05 -4.98
N ALA A 65 -36.17 -1.32 -4.71
CA ALA A 65 -37.06 -2.43 -5.09
C ALA A 65 -38.45 -2.33 -4.42
N ILE A 66 -38.50 -1.95 -3.14
CA ILE A 66 -39.76 -1.72 -2.42
C ILE A 66 -40.52 -0.54 -3.03
N MET A 67 -39.83 0.56 -3.31
CA MET A 67 -40.43 1.75 -3.92
C MET A 67 -40.99 1.47 -5.32
N PHE A 68 -40.28 0.70 -6.14
CA PHE A 68 -40.78 0.27 -7.45
C PHE A 68 -41.98 -0.66 -7.35
N THR A 69 -41.99 -1.57 -6.36
CA THR A 69 -43.15 -2.43 -6.11
C THR A 69 -44.38 -1.61 -5.71
N TYR A 70 -44.21 -0.64 -4.80
CA TYR A 70 -45.28 0.27 -4.39
C TYR A 70 -45.80 1.13 -5.54
N ALA A 71 -44.89 1.69 -6.35
CA ALA A 71 -45.25 2.46 -7.55
C ALA A 71 -46.00 1.59 -8.58
N GLY A 72 -45.58 0.33 -8.75
CA GLY A 72 -46.25 -0.63 -9.63
C GLY A 72 -47.69 -0.92 -9.19
N PHE A 73 -47.92 -1.15 -7.89
CA PHE A 73 -49.27 -1.34 -7.35
C PHE A 73 -50.15 -0.10 -7.56
N LEU A 74 -49.59 1.08 -7.33
CA LEU A 74 -50.28 2.35 -7.50
C LEU A 74 -50.66 2.61 -8.97
N TYR A 75 -49.77 2.22 -9.89
CA TYR A 75 -50.00 2.30 -11.33
C TYR A 75 -51.15 1.39 -11.80
N LEU A 76 -51.20 0.15 -11.29
CA LEU A 76 -52.25 -0.82 -11.63
C LEU A 76 -53.63 -0.48 -11.06
N SER A 77 -53.72 0.49 -10.14
CA SER A 77 -54.99 0.89 -9.52
C SER A 77 -55.96 1.63 -10.45
N GLY A 78 -55.54 2.03 -11.67
CA GLY A 78 -56.40 2.61 -12.70
C GLY A 78 -56.93 4.03 -12.43
N ASN A 79 -56.66 4.60 -11.24
CA ASN A 79 -57.08 5.96 -10.90
C ASN A 79 -56.08 7.00 -11.46
N PRO A 80 -56.51 8.02 -12.22
CA PRO A 80 -55.62 9.02 -12.82
C PRO A 80 -54.71 9.74 -11.81
N GLY A 81 -55.21 10.03 -10.60
CA GLY A 81 -54.43 10.67 -9.54
C GLY A 81 -53.32 9.78 -9.01
N LYS A 82 -53.60 8.48 -8.83
CA LYS A 82 -52.64 7.47 -8.38
C LYS A 82 -51.60 7.15 -9.45
N ILE A 83 -52.01 7.08 -10.72
CA ILE A 83 -51.09 6.92 -11.85
C ILE A 83 -50.11 8.10 -11.94
N LYS A 84 -50.59 9.34 -11.75
CA LYS A 84 -49.71 10.51 -11.72
C LYS A 84 -48.69 10.43 -10.59
N GLN A 85 -49.11 9.98 -9.40
CA GLN A 85 -48.22 9.77 -8.26
C GLN A 85 -47.20 8.64 -8.53
N ALA A 86 -47.59 7.54 -9.18
CA ALA A 86 -46.69 6.46 -9.54
C ALA A 86 -45.57 6.91 -10.50
N HIS A 87 -45.90 7.72 -11.51
CA HIS A 87 -44.89 8.30 -12.41
C HIS A 87 -43.89 9.22 -11.69
N GLY A 88 -44.33 9.95 -10.67
CA GLY A 88 -43.44 10.74 -9.83
C GLY A 88 -42.40 9.88 -9.12
N ILE A 89 -42.84 8.75 -8.54
CA ILE A 89 -41.95 7.79 -7.87
C ILE A 89 -40.99 7.16 -8.89
N PHE A 90 -41.48 6.69 -10.04
CA PHE A 90 -40.63 6.11 -11.09
C PHE A 90 -39.55 7.07 -11.57
N LYS A 91 -39.87 8.36 -11.78
CA LYS A 91 -38.89 9.37 -12.20
C LYS A 91 -37.84 9.64 -11.13
N ASN A 92 -38.25 9.78 -9.86
CA ASN A 92 -37.33 10.09 -8.78
C ASN A 92 -36.35 8.93 -8.52
N VAL A 93 -36.85 7.70 -8.46
CA VAL A 93 -36.00 6.51 -8.26
C VAL A 93 -35.14 6.25 -9.49
N GLY A 94 -35.69 6.40 -10.69
CA GLY A 94 -34.93 6.25 -11.95
C GLY A 94 -33.79 7.26 -12.08
N LEU A 95 -34.03 8.53 -11.76
CA LEU A 95 -32.99 9.55 -11.75
C LEU A 95 -31.89 9.25 -10.72
N GLY A 96 -32.27 8.77 -9.53
CA GLY A 96 -31.31 8.33 -8.51
C GLY A 96 -30.39 7.20 -8.99
N LEU A 97 -30.96 6.20 -9.66
CA LEU A 97 -30.17 5.09 -10.22
C LEU A 97 -29.18 5.56 -11.30
N ILE A 98 -29.62 6.47 -12.18
CA ILE A 98 -28.76 7.09 -13.21
C ILE A 98 -27.61 7.87 -12.56
N LEU A 99 -27.88 8.63 -11.50
CA LEU A 99 -26.84 9.40 -10.80
C LEU A 99 -25.84 8.49 -10.08
N ILE A 100 -26.27 7.39 -9.45
CA ILE A 100 -25.35 6.45 -8.78
C ILE A 100 -24.43 5.78 -9.81
N LEU A 101 -25.00 5.28 -10.91
CA LEU A 101 -24.22 4.66 -11.98
C LEU A 101 -23.33 5.68 -12.71
N GLY A 102 -23.83 6.90 -12.89
CA GLY A 102 -23.09 8.01 -13.46
C GLY A 102 -21.92 8.45 -12.58
N ALA A 103 -22.10 8.53 -11.27
CA ALA A 103 -21.05 8.86 -10.32
C ALA A 103 -19.93 7.81 -10.35
N TRP A 104 -20.29 6.52 -10.36
CA TRP A 104 -19.31 5.43 -10.52
C TRP A 104 -18.54 5.56 -11.84
N LEU A 105 -19.25 5.83 -12.95
CA LEU A 105 -18.64 6.00 -14.27
C LEU A 105 -17.69 7.21 -14.32
N ILE A 106 -18.11 8.36 -13.77
CA ILE A 106 -17.32 9.60 -13.76
C ILE A 106 -16.05 9.41 -12.93
N VAL A 107 -16.17 8.85 -11.73
CA VAL A 107 -15.01 8.58 -10.86
C VAL A 107 -14.04 7.62 -11.54
N ASN A 108 -14.55 6.55 -12.16
CA ASN A 108 -13.72 5.58 -12.86
C ASN A 108 -13.05 6.17 -14.11
N LEU A 109 -13.75 7.02 -14.85
CA LEU A 109 -13.23 7.71 -16.04
C LEU A 109 -12.11 8.69 -15.66
N ILE A 110 -12.37 9.57 -14.69
CA ILE A 110 -11.39 10.54 -14.20
C ILE A 110 -10.14 9.80 -13.70
N THR A 111 -10.33 8.74 -12.90
CA THR A 111 -9.20 8.02 -12.31
C THR A 111 -8.41 7.22 -13.35
N SER A 112 -9.09 6.67 -14.37
CA SER A 112 -8.41 5.93 -15.45
C SER A 112 -7.73 6.84 -16.48
N SER A 113 -8.18 8.09 -16.62
CA SER A 113 -7.63 9.04 -17.60
C SER A 113 -6.57 9.97 -17.03
N LEU A 114 -6.65 10.35 -15.76
CA LEU A 114 -5.76 11.34 -15.14
C LEU A 114 -4.72 10.72 -14.18
N LEU A 115 -4.90 9.48 -13.73
CA LEU A 115 -4.02 8.86 -12.73
C LEU A 115 -3.25 7.65 -13.28
N LYS A 116 -1.96 7.57 -12.94
CA LYS A 116 -1.08 6.42 -13.20
C LYS A 116 -1.52 5.20 -12.38
N ALA A 117 -1.07 4.01 -12.80
CA ALA A 117 -1.51 2.70 -12.27
C ALA A 117 -1.62 2.62 -10.74
N ASP A 118 -0.74 3.27 -9.98
CA ASP A 118 -0.72 3.24 -8.52
C ASP A 118 -1.99 3.79 -7.83
N PHE A 119 -2.74 4.70 -8.46
CA PHE A 119 -3.98 5.25 -7.87
C PHE A 119 -5.24 4.46 -8.25
N LYS A 120 -5.14 3.59 -9.27
CA LYS A 120 -6.22 2.67 -9.66
C LYS A 120 -6.52 1.67 -8.53
N ASP A 121 -5.52 1.40 -7.69
CA ASP A 121 -5.61 0.47 -6.57
C ASP A 121 -6.43 0.98 -5.38
N ILE A 122 -6.57 2.30 -5.25
CA ILE A 122 -7.43 2.93 -4.25
C ILE A 122 -8.92 2.67 -4.56
N LEU A 123 -9.30 2.62 -5.84
CA LEU A 123 -10.67 2.33 -6.28
C LEU A 123 -10.95 0.83 -6.47
N SER A 124 -9.92 0.00 -6.68
CA SER A 124 -10.07 -1.45 -6.89
C SER A 124 -10.19 -2.27 -5.60
N LYS A 125 -10.22 -1.60 -4.43
CA LYS A 125 -10.17 -2.22 -3.09
C LYS A 125 -8.88 -3.02 -2.83
N ASN A 126 -7.81 -2.75 -3.58
CA ASN A 126 -6.53 -3.45 -3.46
C ASN A 126 -5.46 -2.54 -2.86
N TYR A 127 -5.76 -1.93 -1.72
CA TYR A 127 -4.81 -1.10 -0.98
C TYR A 127 -4.30 -1.85 0.25
N ASN A 128 -2.97 -1.95 0.40
CA ASN A 128 -2.33 -2.42 1.61
C ASN A 128 -1.95 -1.20 2.45
N CYS A 129 -2.84 -0.76 3.35
CA CYS A 129 -2.52 0.35 4.26
C CYS A 129 -1.49 -0.14 5.29
N PRO A 130 -0.34 0.54 5.47
CA PRO A 130 0.61 0.19 6.50
C PRO A 130 -0.02 0.44 7.87
N LYS A 131 -0.24 -0.63 8.64
CA LYS A 131 -0.75 -0.54 10.00
C LYS A 131 0.38 -0.15 10.94
N VAL A 132 0.34 1.06 11.48
CA VAL A 132 1.29 1.54 12.49
C VAL A 132 0.68 1.34 13.87
N LEU A 133 1.39 0.67 14.78
CA LEU A 133 0.90 0.37 16.13
C LEU A 133 0.73 1.66 16.96
N LEU A 134 -0.30 1.69 17.81
CA LEU A 134 -0.54 2.72 18.81
C LEU A 134 0.63 2.72 19.79
N HIS A 135 1.44 3.76 19.70
CA HIS A 135 2.54 3.99 20.61
C HIS A 135 1.96 4.27 22.00
N LYS A 136 2.06 3.32 22.94
CA LYS A 136 2.02 3.65 24.37
C LYS A 136 3.31 4.40 24.66
N THR A 137 3.24 5.73 24.57
CA THR A 137 4.29 6.60 25.09
C THR A 137 4.36 6.40 26.60
N ASN A 138 5.40 5.71 27.07
CA ASN A 138 5.95 6.07 28.37
C ASN A 138 6.72 7.37 28.13
N GLU A 139 6.03 8.48 28.37
CA GLU A 139 6.64 9.80 28.39
C GLU A 139 7.63 9.88 29.55
N ALA A 140 8.90 10.05 29.23
CA ALA A 140 9.74 10.99 29.95
C ALA A 140 9.97 12.17 29.00
N SER A 141 9.07 13.16 29.09
CA SER A 141 9.20 14.43 28.39
C SER A 141 10.22 15.30 29.11
N SER A 142 11.30 15.67 28.41
CA SER A 142 11.94 16.97 28.62
C SER A 142 12.06 17.69 27.28
N ASN A 143 11.08 18.58 27.07
CA ASN A 143 11.14 19.84 26.31
C ASN A 143 11.71 19.86 24.88
N GLN A 144 10.76 19.73 23.95
CA GLN A 144 10.51 20.52 22.74
C GLN A 144 11.71 21.18 22.02
N ASN A 145 11.99 20.64 20.83
CA ASN A 145 11.66 21.40 19.62
C ASN A 145 11.13 20.44 18.54
N GLN A 146 9.82 20.52 18.30
CA GLN A 146 9.20 19.98 17.10
C GLN A 146 9.31 21.07 16.02
N ILE A 147 10.27 20.92 15.12
CA ILE A 147 10.21 21.54 13.80
C ILE A 147 9.84 20.43 12.82
N THR A 148 8.68 20.63 12.19
CA THR A 148 8.36 20.10 10.88
C THR A 148 9.52 20.34 9.91
N THR A 149 10.25 19.28 9.58
CA THR A 149 11.08 19.19 8.37
C THR A 149 11.14 17.71 8.04
N GLN A 150 10.51 17.22 6.96
CA GLN A 150 11.23 17.21 5.68
C GLN A 150 12.72 17.54 5.89
N THR A 151 13.48 16.60 6.44
CA THR A 151 14.94 16.75 6.51
C THR A 151 15.52 16.03 5.32
N THR A 152 15.35 16.68 4.17
CA THR A 152 16.30 16.65 3.07
C THR A 152 17.70 17.10 3.56
N SER A 153 18.40 16.29 4.38
CA SER A 153 19.86 16.45 4.62
C SER A 153 20.48 15.32 5.45
N THR A 154 21.25 14.44 4.79
CA THR A 154 22.61 13.97 5.16
C THR A 154 23.04 13.89 6.65
N SER A 155 22.18 13.42 7.57
CA SER A 155 22.63 13.09 8.93
C SER A 155 23.29 11.71 8.95
N LYS A 156 24.61 11.68 9.16
CA LYS A 156 25.43 10.47 9.32
C LYS A 156 25.21 9.87 10.71
N THR A 157 25.09 8.54 10.81
CA THR A 157 24.79 7.82 12.07
C THR A 157 26.00 7.04 12.59
N THR A 158 26.00 6.71 13.88
CA THR A 158 26.97 5.75 14.45
C THR A 158 26.70 4.32 13.96
N SER A 159 27.71 3.44 13.98
CA SER A 159 27.54 2.03 13.59
C SER A 159 26.50 1.32 14.46
N LEU A 160 26.50 1.56 15.78
CA LEU A 160 25.54 0.96 16.71
C LEU A 160 24.09 1.34 16.38
N GLU A 161 23.84 2.62 16.08
CA GLU A 161 22.51 3.08 15.69
C GLU A 161 22.07 2.46 14.36
N ALA A 162 22.95 2.43 13.36
CA ALA A 162 22.68 1.81 12.08
C ALA A 162 22.35 0.31 12.23
N GLU A 163 23.15 -0.42 13.00
CA GLU A 163 22.93 -1.83 13.30
C GLU A 163 21.58 -2.08 13.99
N ASN A 164 21.22 -1.26 14.98
CA ASN A 164 19.95 -1.40 15.68
C ASN A 164 18.76 -1.19 14.74
N ARG A 165 18.85 -0.18 13.86
CA ARG A 165 17.82 0.09 12.84
C ARG A 165 17.68 -1.06 11.86
N LEU A 166 18.80 -1.64 11.41
CA LEU A 166 18.80 -2.79 10.49
C LEU A 166 18.28 -4.06 11.17
N LYS A 167 18.72 -4.35 12.40
CA LYS A 167 18.24 -5.50 13.20
C LYS A 167 16.74 -5.43 13.44
N THR A 168 16.21 -4.24 13.76
CA THR A 168 14.75 -4.02 13.94
C THR A 168 13.96 -4.32 12.67
N ASN A 169 14.56 -4.11 11.50
CA ASN A 169 13.98 -4.43 10.21
C ASN A 169 14.41 -5.81 9.68
N SER A 170 14.96 -6.69 10.53
CA SER A 170 15.41 -8.05 10.16
C SER A 170 16.37 -8.05 8.96
N ILE A 171 17.24 -7.05 8.85
CA ILE A 171 18.30 -6.98 7.84
C ILE A 171 19.58 -7.51 8.50
N GLY A 172 20.21 -8.49 7.86
CA GLY A 172 21.46 -9.09 8.33
C GLY A 172 22.66 -8.21 8.01
N ILE A 173 23.73 -8.37 8.77
CA ILE A 173 25.05 -7.79 8.48
C ILE A 173 26.05 -8.94 8.53
N TYR A 174 26.94 -9.01 7.56
CA TYR A 174 27.97 -10.04 7.46
C TYR A 174 29.30 -9.42 7.06
N SER A 175 30.32 -9.61 7.88
CA SER A 175 31.71 -9.19 7.62
C SER A 175 32.59 -10.42 7.43
N SER A 176 33.41 -10.41 6.38
CA SER A 176 34.39 -11.48 6.12
C SER A 176 35.54 -11.47 7.13
N GLY A 177 35.93 -10.30 7.62
CA GLY A 177 36.93 -10.09 8.67
C GLY A 177 36.39 -10.21 10.11
N ASN A 178 35.08 -10.44 10.28
CA ASN A 178 34.40 -10.46 11.58
C ASN A 178 34.61 -9.19 12.41
N CYS A 179 34.56 -8.02 11.77
CA CYS A 179 34.82 -6.72 12.39
C CYS A 179 33.94 -5.61 11.79
N SER A 180 33.88 -4.46 12.45
CA SER A 180 33.09 -3.28 12.04
C SER A 180 33.92 -1.98 11.99
N ASP A 181 35.24 -2.11 11.99
CA ASP A 181 36.17 -0.98 11.91
C ASP A 181 36.28 -0.49 10.45
N PRO A 182 35.95 0.78 10.14
CA PRO A 182 35.97 1.30 8.78
C PRO A 182 37.39 1.42 8.19
N ALA A 183 38.44 1.26 9.00
CA ALA A 183 39.83 1.31 8.52
C ALA A 183 40.25 0.05 7.72
N PHE A 184 39.49 -1.04 7.81
CA PHE A 184 39.83 -2.32 7.17
C PHE A 184 38.76 -2.74 6.16
N SER A 185 39.20 -3.11 4.95
CA SER A 185 38.33 -3.44 3.81
C SER A 185 37.63 -4.80 3.92
N ASP A 186 38.02 -5.65 4.87
CA ASP A 186 37.37 -6.93 5.18
C ASP A 186 36.33 -6.80 6.31
N CYS A 187 36.26 -5.66 6.99
CA CYS A 187 35.20 -5.36 7.94
C CYS A 187 33.87 -5.05 7.23
N THR A 188 32.77 -5.05 7.99
CA THR A 188 31.53 -4.40 7.57
C THR A 188 31.18 -3.30 8.57
N SER A 189 31.60 -2.08 8.27
CA SER A 189 31.34 -0.89 9.06
C SER A 189 30.13 -0.13 8.54
N LEU A 190 29.31 0.34 9.47
CA LEU A 190 28.21 1.28 9.20
C LEU A 190 28.48 2.64 9.84
N GLU A 191 29.71 2.87 10.30
CA GLU A 191 30.07 4.13 10.93
C GLU A 191 29.99 5.27 9.92
N GLY A 192 29.18 6.27 10.22
CA GLY A 192 28.98 7.42 9.34
C GLY A 192 28.04 7.14 8.16
N ILE A 193 27.34 6.00 8.13
CA ILE A 193 26.32 5.74 7.11
C ILE A 193 25.21 6.80 7.19
N GLN A 194 24.68 7.22 6.05
CA GLN A 194 23.63 8.23 6.04
C GLN A 194 22.28 7.62 6.41
N THR A 195 21.51 8.36 7.19
CA THR A 195 20.13 7.98 7.55
C THR A 195 19.30 7.65 6.31
N LYS A 196 19.42 8.47 5.25
CA LYS A 196 18.73 8.26 3.96
C LYS A 196 19.12 6.94 3.28
N THR A 197 20.37 6.52 3.46
CA THR A 197 20.88 5.28 2.86
C THR A 197 20.25 4.11 3.58
N LEU A 198 20.23 4.13 4.91
CA LEU A 198 19.49 3.14 5.71
C LEU A 198 18.00 3.10 5.35
N ASP A 199 17.36 4.25 5.20
CA ASP A 199 15.94 4.34 4.80
C ASP A 199 15.69 3.72 3.42
N GLY A 200 16.56 4.00 2.44
CA GLY A 200 16.48 3.39 1.13
C GLY A 200 16.66 1.87 1.15
N ILE A 201 17.62 1.36 1.92
CA ILE A 201 17.83 -0.10 2.05
C ILE A 201 16.63 -0.76 2.76
N ILE A 202 16.07 -0.13 3.79
CA ILE A 202 14.85 -0.61 4.46
C ILE A 202 13.67 -0.61 3.47
N ASN A 203 13.53 0.41 2.63
CA ASN A 203 12.50 0.48 1.60
C ASN A 203 12.62 -0.67 0.59
N LEU A 204 13.83 -0.95 0.09
CA LEU A 204 14.06 -2.10 -0.80
C LEU A 204 13.75 -3.43 -0.11
N THR A 205 14.14 -3.58 1.16
CA THR A 205 13.88 -4.78 1.96
C THR A 205 12.38 -5.03 2.14
N ASN A 206 11.64 -3.99 2.52
CA ASN A 206 10.19 -4.07 2.70
C ASN A 206 9.48 -4.34 1.38
N GLY A 207 9.99 -3.76 0.29
CA GLY A 207 9.51 -4.03 -1.06
C GLY A 207 9.65 -5.49 -1.46
N CYS A 208 10.83 -6.06 -1.24
CA CYS A 208 11.07 -7.48 -1.51
C CYS A 208 10.19 -8.42 -0.68
N ARG A 209 9.83 -8.01 0.55
CA ARG A 209 8.95 -8.75 1.46
C ARG A 209 7.46 -8.52 1.22
N SER A 210 7.08 -7.73 0.21
CA SER A 210 5.67 -7.57 -0.14
C SER A 210 5.05 -8.94 -0.45
N ASP A 211 3.74 -9.06 -0.27
CA ASP A 211 2.96 -10.24 -0.65
C ASP A 211 3.31 -11.55 0.10
N GLY A 212 3.97 -11.44 1.27
CA GLY A 212 4.29 -12.58 2.13
C GLY A 212 5.58 -13.31 1.76
N ASN A 213 6.40 -12.73 0.88
CA ASN A 213 7.69 -13.29 0.49
C ASN A 213 8.68 -13.31 1.65
N ILE A 214 9.35 -14.45 1.85
CA ILE A 214 10.50 -14.55 2.74
C ILE A 214 11.71 -14.05 1.97
N CYS A 215 12.10 -12.79 2.22
CA CYS A 215 13.23 -12.16 1.57
C CYS A 215 14.31 -11.78 2.58
N LYS A 216 15.50 -12.37 2.41
CA LYS A 216 16.66 -12.14 3.27
C LYS A 216 17.61 -11.14 2.63
N VAL A 217 17.71 -9.96 3.24
CA VAL A 217 18.68 -8.93 2.86
C VAL A 217 19.84 -8.99 3.85
N ILE A 218 21.07 -9.04 3.34
CA ILE A 218 22.31 -9.06 4.12
C ILE A 218 23.22 -7.98 3.56
N ILE A 219 23.64 -7.07 4.43
CA ILE A 219 24.67 -6.07 4.13
C ILE A 219 26.05 -6.71 4.31
N THR A 220 26.90 -6.60 3.30
CA THR A 220 28.26 -7.16 3.27
C THR A 220 29.36 -6.11 3.22
N GLY A 221 28.99 -4.84 3.01
CA GLY A 221 29.89 -3.70 2.96
C GLY A 221 29.11 -2.40 3.14
N GLY A 222 29.72 -1.37 3.69
CA GLY A 222 29.11 -0.11 4.09
C GLY A 222 30.08 1.06 3.92
N THR A 223 30.77 1.46 4.99
CA THR A 223 31.60 2.67 5.04
C THR A 223 33.10 2.39 5.10
N GLU A 224 33.52 1.17 4.75
CA GLU A 224 34.91 0.75 4.83
C GLU A 224 35.79 1.46 3.80
N THR A 225 37.05 1.66 4.20
CA THR A 225 38.07 2.28 3.36
C THR A 225 38.57 1.25 2.35
N GLY A 226 38.39 1.49 1.05
CA GLY A 226 38.94 0.57 0.06
C GLY A 226 38.66 0.85 -1.42
N HIS A 227 37.42 1.09 -1.85
CA HIS A 227 37.09 0.90 -3.29
C HIS A 227 36.03 1.86 -3.87
N SER A 228 35.94 3.10 -3.38
CA SER A 228 34.65 3.64 -2.92
C SER A 228 34.63 5.05 -2.35
N GLN A 229 34.78 6.14 -3.11
CA GLN A 229 34.52 7.48 -2.53
C GLN A 229 33.08 7.61 -1.99
N ALA A 230 32.12 6.86 -2.57
CA ALA A 230 30.74 6.83 -2.10
C ALA A 230 30.50 5.97 -0.84
N HIS A 231 31.37 4.99 -0.53
CA HIS A 231 31.30 4.18 0.70
C HIS A 231 31.66 5.04 1.91
N SER A 232 32.80 5.75 1.88
CA SER A 232 33.26 6.61 2.98
C SER A 232 32.34 7.82 3.25
N ASP A 233 31.57 8.23 2.23
CA ASP A 233 30.51 9.23 2.37
C ASP A 233 29.24 8.69 3.06
N GLY A 234 29.13 7.37 3.26
CA GLY A 234 27.97 6.69 3.82
C GLY A 234 26.76 6.66 2.88
N LYS A 235 26.98 6.77 1.57
CA LYS A 235 25.90 6.91 0.57
C LYS A 235 25.52 5.58 -0.07
N LYS A 236 26.41 4.59 -0.05
CA LYS A 236 26.20 3.27 -0.65
C LYS A 236 26.48 2.13 0.31
N VAL A 237 25.93 0.96 -0.02
CA VAL A 237 25.98 -0.27 0.79
C VAL A 237 26.02 -1.46 -0.16
N ASP A 238 26.80 -2.47 0.18
CA ASP A 238 26.87 -3.71 -0.59
C ASP A 238 25.87 -4.71 -0.02
N LEU A 239 25.02 -5.26 -0.89
CA LEU A 239 24.00 -6.22 -0.54
C LEU A 239 24.32 -7.58 -1.17
N SER A 240 24.24 -8.64 -0.36
CA SER A 240 24.51 -10.00 -0.80
C SER A 240 23.52 -10.49 -1.87
N LYS A 241 24.02 -11.21 -2.88
CA LYS A 241 23.21 -11.94 -3.87
C LYS A 241 22.81 -13.36 -3.44
N ASN A 242 23.05 -13.73 -2.18
CA ASN A 242 22.82 -15.10 -1.69
C ASN A 242 21.34 -15.48 -1.57
N ASP A 243 20.43 -14.51 -1.52
CA ASP A 243 18.99 -14.75 -1.45
C ASP A 243 18.37 -14.63 -2.85
N PRO A 244 17.82 -15.72 -3.42
CA PRO A 244 17.30 -15.69 -4.78
C PRO A 244 16.05 -14.82 -4.94
N VAL A 245 15.23 -14.68 -3.88
CA VAL A 245 14.04 -13.82 -3.90
C VAL A 245 14.45 -12.36 -3.97
N PHE A 246 15.42 -11.96 -3.15
CA PHE A 246 16.01 -10.63 -3.20
C PHE A 246 16.67 -10.35 -4.54
N ASN A 247 17.40 -11.32 -5.09
CA ASN A 247 18.03 -11.17 -6.38
C ASN A 247 17.01 -10.96 -7.52
N SER A 248 15.94 -11.75 -7.57
CA SER A 248 14.87 -11.56 -8.56
C SER A 248 14.12 -10.23 -8.38
N PHE A 249 13.95 -9.77 -7.14
CA PHE A 249 13.40 -8.44 -6.88
C PHE A 249 14.31 -7.34 -7.46
N MET A 250 15.61 -7.39 -7.17
CA MET A 250 16.58 -6.41 -7.69
C MET A 250 16.63 -6.43 -9.23
N GLU A 251 16.66 -7.61 -9.84
CA GLU A 251 16.58 -7.79 -11.30
C GLU A 251 15.30 -7.19 -11.90
N SER A 252 14.16 -7.37 -11.21
CA SER A 252 12.89 -6.77 -11.63
C SER A 252 12.91 -5.24 -11.60
N LEU A 253 13.58 -4.64 -10.61
CA LEU A 253 13.72 -3.19 -10.49
C LEU A 253 14.52 -2.61 -11.65
N ILE A 254 15.61 -3.27 -12.04
CA ILE A 254 16.52 -2.78 -13.08
C ILE A 254 16.07 -3.15 -14.51
N SER A 255 15.12 -4.07 -14.68
CA SER A 255 14.69 -4.62 -15.97
C SER A 255 14.30 -3.58 -17.04
N ASN A 256 13.80 -2.41 -16.63
CA ASN A 256 13.38 -1.32 -17.52
C ASN A 256 14.43 -0.20 -17.66
N TYR A 257 15.63 -0.38 -17.10
CA TYR A 257 16.70 0.60 -17.12
C TYR A 257 17.83 0.12 -18.03
N LEU A 258 18.40 1.05 -18.80
CA LEU A 258 19.57 0.76 -19.62
C LEU A 258 20.81 0.65 -18.73
N GLY A 259 21.46 -0.51 -18.76
CA GLY A 259 22.71 -0.76 -18.04
C GLY A 259 23.92 -0.21 -18.82
N GLU A 260 24.83 0.44 -18.11
CA GLU A 260 26.13 0.89 -18.61
C GLU A 260 27.22 -0.03 -18.08
N ASN A 261 28.02 -0.65 -18.97
CA ASN A 261 29.16 -1.45 -18.56
C ASN A 261 30.27 -0.53 -18.02
N ILE A 262 30.63 -0.70 -16.76
CA ILE A 262 31.74 -0.02 -16.11
C ILE A 262 32.81 -1.07 -15.72
N THR A 263 33.96 -0.61 -15.22
CA THR A 263 35.06 -1.51 -14.83
C THR A 263 34.65 -2.53 -13.76
N GLU A 264 33.73 -2.16 -12.87
CA GLU A 264 33.34 -2.95 -11.69
C GLU A 264 32.02 -3.72 -11.89
N GLY A 265 31.36 -3.60 -13.04
CA GLY A 265 30.11 -4.31 -13.31
C GLY A 265 29.18 -3.59 -14.28
N THR A 266 27.87 -3.84 -14.16
CA THR A 266 26.84 -3.12 -14.93
C THR A 266 26.14 -2.11 -14.04
N LYS A 267 26.22 -0.83 -14.41
CA LYS A 267 25.61 0.28 -13.67
C LYS A 267 24.25 0.65 -14.22
N TYR A 268 23.26 0.73 -13.33
CA TYR A 268 21.90 1.19 -13.59
C TYR A 268 21.66 2.49 -12.82
N SER A 269 21.45 3.58 -13.56
CA SER A 269 21.29 4.92 -12.96
C SER A 269 19.83 5.35 -12.89
N ASN A 270 19.50 6.14 -11.87
CA ASN A 270 18.16 6.70 -11.66
C ASN A 270 17.06 5.66 -11.51
N VAL A 271 17.39 4.49 -10.94
CA VAL A 271 16.41 3.43 -10.65
C VAL A 271 15.45 3.97 -9.59
N LYS A 272 14.16 4.02 -9.89
CA LYS A 272 13.14 4.52 -8.97
C LYS A 272 12.37 3.37 -8.34
N TYR A 273 12.26 3.39 -7.02
CA TYR A 273 11.40 2.50 -6.27
C TYR A 273 10.76 3.26 -5.10
N GLN A 274 9.43 3.26 -5.05
CA GLN A 274 8.65 4.08 -4.12
C GLN A 274 9.06 5.56 -4.21
N ASN A 275 9.34 6.22 -3.08
CA ASN A 275 9.80 7.61 -3.02
C ASN A 275 11.31 7.78 -3.21
N ALA A 276 12.07 6.70 -3.43
CA ALA A 276 13.52 6.74 -3.49
C ALA A 276 14.08 6.56 -4.91
N THR A 277 15.22 7.19 -5.15
CA THR A 277 16.01 7.04 -6.39
C THR A 277 17.38 6.46 -6.05
N TYR A 278 17.78 5.44 -6.81
CA TYR A 278 18.98 4.65 -6.58
C TYR A 278 19.91 4.67 -7.80
N THR A 279 21.19 4.49 -7.55
CA THR A 279 22.12 3.90 -8.51
C THR A 279 22.41 2.48 -8.02
N ILE A 280 22.26 1.49 -8.90
CA ILE A 280 22.49 0.08 -8.59
C ILE A 280 23.58 -0.42 -9.53
N ILE A 281 24.61 -1.05 -8.99
CA ILE A 281 25.69 -1.67 -9.77
C ILE A 281 25.67 -3.17 -9.47
N GLU A 282 25.65 -3.97 -10.53
CA GLU A 282 25.74 -5.42 -10.43
C GLU A 282 27.19 -5.88 -10.55
N GLU A 283 27.81 -6.29 -9.44
CA GLU A 283 29.23 -6.69 -9.36
C GLU A 283 29.42 -8.21 -9.23
N GLY A 284 28.57 -8.99 -9.90
CA GLY A 284 28.65 -10.45 -9.93
C GLY A 284 28.24 -11.15 -8.63
N ASN A 285 28.95 -10.91 -7.52
CA ASN A 285 28.73 -11.55 -6.21
C ASN A 285 27.94 -10.69 -5.20
N HIS A 286 27.78 -9.39 -5.44
CA HIS A 286 26.97 -8.48 -4.63
C HIS A 286 26.30 -7.41 -5.50
N TRP A 287 25.32 -6.72 -4.92
CA TRP A 287 24.72 -5.49 -5.45
C TRP A 287 25.32 -4.30 -4.70
N ASP A 288 25.93 -3.37 -5.41
CA ASP A 288 26.30 -2.07 -4.84
C ASP A 288 25.12 -1.11 -5.06
N VAL A 289 24.54 -0.65 -3.94
CA VAL A 289 23.34 0.20 -3.95
C VAL A 289 23.64 1.56 -3.33
N GLN A 290 23.59 2.60 -4.15
CA GLN A 290 23.70 3.98 -3.72
C GLN A 290 22.32 4.66 -3.68
N VAL A 291 21.99 5.30 -2.56
CA VAL A 291 20.74 6.08 -2.42
C VAL A 291 21.00 7.55 -2.77
N LEU A 292 20.39 8.02 -3.86
CA LEU A 292 20.56 9.38 -4.35
C LEU A 292 19.64 10.36 -3.60
N SER A 293 18.35 10.03 -3.52
CA SER A 293 17.31 10.83 -2.87
C SER A 293 16.17 9.94 -2.35
N ILE A 294 15.46 10.40 -1.33
CA ILE A 294 14.26 9.79 -0.73
C ILE A 294 13.28 10.86 -0.25
#